data_AF-A0A494VV91-F1
#
_entry.id   AF-A0A494VV91-F1
#
_cell.length_a   1.000
_cell.length_b   1.000
_cell.length_c   1.000
_cell.angle_alpha   90.00
_cell.angle_beta   90.00
_cell.angle_gamma   90.00
#
_symmetry.space_group_name_H-M   'P 1'
#
loop_
_entity.id
_entity.type
_entity.pdbx_description
1 polymer ?
#
loop_
_entity_poly.entity_id
_entity_poly.type
_entity_poly.pdbx_seq_one_letter_code
_entity_poly.pdbx_strand_id
1 'polypeptide(L)'
;MLQLVSKLQHNTYEKGEFSDEQPRDLDETIRLIKDFPWDAERALTDIQLTGPSVTIQDNDLNYLKLGLFFNGKFCVYYLDNHNHLYEYHAPSIDEACNQIEAFFNQTLDLKSYEKHFFNIGNQPHFKTANFIYRVNPLKIFAMASGVSVYILSFIAFTSVGVFKPGDKSALNFSIVGVILVGMLIGYIFLRQMEGRHQYLQISRGKTSFLYGKDKEHIQTYDKLDIEVINYKVGNKGAITNIEIIFKDGRFIKPRHLIDGNTLLAKFPEKLHIRLNAR
;
A
#
# COMPACT_ATOMS: atom_id res chain seq x y z
N MET A 1 -18.34 -12.87 -27.58
CA MET A 1 -18.37 -11.48 -27.09
C MET A 1 -17.12 -11.28 -26.26
N LEU A 2 -16.39 -10.18 -26.44
CA LEU A 2 -15.17 -9.92 -25.67
C LEU A 2 -15.57 -9.68 -24.21
N GLN A 3 -14.90 -10.35 -23.26
CA GLN A 3 -15.07 -10.13 -21.84
C GLN A 3 -13.78 -9.55 -21.27
N LEU A 4 -13.89 -8.48 -20.50
CA LEU A 4 -12.78 -7.80 -19.85
C LEU A 4 -13.01 -7.80 -18.34
N VAL A 5 -11.95 -7.75 -17.54
CA VAL A 5 -12.09 -7.76 -16.08
C VAL A 5 -12.44 -6.36 -15.62
N SER A 6 -13.61 -6.18 -15.02
CA SER A 6 -14.00 -4.90 -14.43
C SER A 6 -14.14 -5.00 -12.92
N LYS A 7 -13.88 -3.90 -12.22
CA LYS A 7 -13.82 -3.83 -10.76
C LYS A 7 -14.09 -2.42 -10.23
N LEU A 8 -14.56 -2.35 -8.99
CA LEU A 8 -15.02 -1.13 -8.35
C LEU A 8 -14.05 -0.66 -7.27
N GLN A 9 -13.87 0.64 -7.15
CA GLN A 9 -13.18 1.26 -6.03
C GLN A 9 -14.11 2.30 -5.41
N HIS A 10 -14.29 2.28 -4.09
CA HIS A 10 -15.11 3.24 -3.35
C HIS A 10 -14.24 4.30 -2.66
N ASN A 11 -14.80 5.42 -2.22
CA ASN A 11 -14.05 6.48 -1.52
C ASN A 11 -13.37 6.00 -0.22
N THR A 12 -13.94 5.00 0.44
CA THR A 12 -13.40 4.45 1.68
C THR A 12 -12.27 3.44 1.46
N TYR A 13 -12.00 3.11 0.19
CA TYR A 13 -10.96 2.17 -0.17
C TYR A 13 -9.61 2.86 -0.23
N GLU A 14 -8.54 2.09 -0.08
CA GLU A 14 -7.19 2.59 -0.29
C GLU A 14 -6.65 2.28 -1.70
N LYS A 15 -5.47 2.80 -2.02
CA LYS A 15 -4.80 2.56 -3.29
C LYS A 15 -4.59 1.05 -3.51
N GLY A 16 -5.13 0.54 -4.62
CA GLY A 16 -5.07 -0.87 -5.01
C GLY A 16 -6.18 -1.74 -4.40
N GLU A 17 -7.11 -1.17 -3.64
CA GLU A 17 -8.25 -1.91 -3.10
C GLU A 17 -9.43 -1.81 -4.07
N PHE A 18 -9.94 -2.96 -4.48
CA PHE A 18 -11.09 -3.08 -5.38
C PHE A 18 -12.06 -4.16 -4.89
N SER A 19 -13.33 -4.01 -5.25
CA SER A 19 -14.39 -4.98 -5.05
C SER A 19 -15.02 -5.37 -6.39
N ASP A 20 -15.81 -6.45 -6.37
CA ASP A 20 -16.59 -6.91 -7.52
C ASP A 20 -15.75 -7.12 -8.80
N GLU A 21 -14.53 -7.66 -8.62
CA GLU A 21 -13.58 -7.96 -9.70
C GLU A 21 -13.98 -9.25 -10.42
N GLN A 22 -14.49 -9.11 -11.64
CA GLN A 22 -14.91 -10.25 -12.47
C GLN A 22 -14.91 -9.89 -13.96
N PRO A 23 -14.82 -10.90 -14.85
CA PRO A 23 -15.02 -10.71 -16.29
C PRO A 23 -16.45 -10.24 -16.58
N ARG A 24 -16.59 -9.20 -17.39
CA ARG A 24 -17.87 -8.67 -17.88
C ARG A 24 -17.78 -8.35 -19.35
N ASP A 25 -18.90 -8.44 -20.06
CA ASP A 25 -19.02 -7.89 -21.40
C ASP A 25 -19.24 -6.36 -21.38
N LEU A 26 -19.40 -5.77 -22.57
CA LEU A 26 -19.62 -4.33 -22.72
C LEU A 26 -20.91 -3.88 -22.03
N ASP A 27 -22.03 -4.55 -22.29
CA ASP A 27 -23.35 -4.15 -21.78
C ASP A 27 -23.41 -4.27 -20.25
N GLU A 28 -22.84 -5.33 -19.69
CA GLU A 28 -22.68 -5.53 -18.26
C GLU A 28 -21.79 -4.44 -17.64
N THR A 29 -20.70 -4.05 -18.31
CA THR A 29 -19.79 -3.01 -17.82
C THR A 29 -20.43 -1.62 -17.87
N ILE A 30 -21.17 -1.29 -18.94
CA ILE A 30 -21.93 -0.03 -19.01
C ILE A 30 -23.00 0.02 -17.92
N ARG A 31 -23.70 -1.09 -17.67
CA ARG A 31 -24.67 -1.18 -16.57
C ARG A 31 -23.99 -0.99 -15.22
N LEU A 32 -22.87 -1.65 -14.97
CA LEU A 32 -22.05 -1.47 -13.77
C LEU A 32 -21.69 0.01 -13.54
N ILE A 33 -21.28 0.71 -14.59
CA ILE A 33 -20.96 2.15 -14.55
C ILE A 33 -22.18 3.00 -14.22
N LYS A 34 -23.33 2.72 -14.84
CA LYS A 34 -24.57 3.49 -14.62
C LYS A 34 -25.18 3.26 -13.23
N ASP A 35 -25.04 2.04 -12.72
CA ASP A 35 -25.55 1.65 -11.40
C ASP A 35 -24.59 2.03 -10.26
N PHE A 36 -23.33 2.38 -10.58
CA PHE A 36 -22.37 2.82 -9.57
C PHE A 36 -22.85 4.13 -8.90
N PRO A 37 -22.80 4.23 -7.56
CA PRO A 37 -23.44 5.33 -6.82
C PRO A 37 -22.60 6.63 -6.84
N TRP A 38 -22.34 7.17 -8.04
CA TRP A 38 -21.46 8.32 -8.26
C TRP A 38 -21.78 9.52 -7.37
N ASP A 39 -23.05 9.85 -7.17
CA ASP A 39 -23.45 11.02 -6.38
C ASP A 39 -23.21 10.82 -4.87
N ALA A 40 -23.42 9.61 -4.35
CA ALA A 40 -23.12 9.30 -2.95
C ALA A 40 -21.61 9.32 -2.67
N GLU A 41 -20.82 8.90 -3.66
CA GLU A 41 -19.36 8.85 -3.59
C GLU A 41 -18.72 10.25 -3.75
N ARG A 42 -19.39 11.18 -4.45
CA ARG A 42 -18.90 12.53 -4.75
C ARG A 42 -18.70 13.42 -3.52
N ALA A 43 -19.53 13.29 -2.49
CA ALA A 43 -19.55 14.19 -1.33
C ALA A 43 -18.27 14.15 -0.47
N LEU A 44 -17.42 13.13 -0.63
CA LEU A 44 -16.28 12.85 0.25
C LEU A 44 -14.97 12.62 -0.51
N THR A 45 -14.93 12.97 -1.80
CA THR A 45 -13.84 12.56 -2.70
C THR A 45 -12.95 13.73 -3.09
N ASP A 46 -11.66 13.60 -2.80
CA ASP A 46 -10.63 14.35 -3.50
C ASP A 46 -10.48 13.78 -4.93
N ILE A 47 -10.47 14.65 -5.93
CA ILE A 47 -10.28 14.24 -7.33
C ILE A 47 -8.85 13.78 -7.51
N GLN A 48 -8.66 12.47 -7.42
CA GLN A 48 -7.37 11.79 -7.47
C GLN A 48 -7.52 10.45 -8.20
N LEU A 49 -6.41 9.93 -8.73
CA LEU A 49 -6.32 8.56 -9.26
C LEU A 49 -6.78 7.49 -8.24
N THR A 50 -6.73 7.79 -6.94
CA THR A 50 -7.27 6.94 -5.86
C THR A 50 -8.62 7.48 -5.39
N GLY A 51 -9.63 7.45 -6.26
CA GLY A 51 -10.99 7.84 -5.93
C GLY A 51 -12.01 6.76 -6.30
N PRO A 52 -13.29 7.02 -6.01
CA PRO A 52 -14.41 6.25 -6.51
C PRO A 52 -14.31 6.06 -8.02
N SER A 53 -14.32 4.80 -8.47
CA SER A 53 -14.07 4.51 -9.87
C SER A 53 -14.50 3.11 -10.27
N VAL A 54 -14.71 2.96 -11.58
CA VAL A 54 -14.83 1.67 -12.26
C VAL A 54 -13.57 1.48 -13.10
N THR A 55 -12.82 0.41 -12.86
CA THR A 55 -11.61 0.07 -13.61
C THR A 55 -11.86 -1.17 -14.44
N ILE A 56 -11.42 -1.15 -15.69
CA ILE A 56 -11.53 -2.24 -16.66
C ILE A 56 -10.10 -2.60 -17.09
N GLN A 57 -9.81 -3.89 -17.15
CA GLN A 57 -8.52 -4.42 -17.56
C GLN A 57 -8.71 -5.33 -18.78
N ASP A 58 -7.88 -5.12 -19.79
CA ASP A 58 -7.82 -6.01 -20.95
C ASP A 58 -6.83 -7.18 -20.79
N ASN A 59 -6.74 -8.00 -21.82
CA ASN A 59 -5.86 -9.18 -21.83
C ASN A 59 -4.37 -8.82 -21.93
N ASP A 60 -4.05 -7.62 -22.41
CA ASP A 60 -2.68 -7.12 -22.60
C ASP A 60 -2.16 -6.34 -21.40
N LEU A 61 -2.92 -6.35 -20.29
CA LEU A 61 -2.65 -5.59 -19.06
C LEU A 61 -2.66 -4.07 -19.26
N ASN A 62 -3.45 -3.58 -20.22
CA ASN A 62 -3.86 -2.19 -20.26
C ASN A 62 -5.10 -2.01 -19.40
N TYR A 63 -5.29 -0.78 -18.91
CA TYR A 63 -6.37 -0.43 -18.02
C TYR A 63 -7.10 0.80 -18.52
N LEU A 64 -8.43 0.78 -18.45
CA LEU A 64 -9.27 1.96 -18.57
C LEU A 64 -9.99 2.18 -17.24
N LYS A 65 -9.85 3.36 -16.66
CA LYS A 65 -10.40 3.69 -15.35
C LYS A 65 -11.25 4.94 -15.45
N LEU A 66 -12.54 4.79 -15.14
CA LEU A 66 -13.49 5.88 -15.04
C LEU A 66 -13.58 6.34 -13.59
N GLY A 67 -13.29 7.61 -13.33
CA GLY A 67 -13.43 8.24 -12.01
C GLY A 67 -14.20 9.55 -12.06
N LEU A 68 -14.51 10.07 -10.87
CA LEU A 68 -15.15 11.39 -10.72
C LEU A 68 -14.19 12.54 -11.04
N PHE A 69 -14.73 13.60 -11.63
CA PHE A 69 -14.04 14.87 -11.87
C PHE A 69 -14.89 16.07 -11.39
N PHE A 70 -14.35 17.29 -11.49
CA PHE A 70 -15.00 18.49 -10.98
C PHE A 70 -16.32 18.79 -11.70
N ASN A 71 -17.27 19.41 -10.99
CA ASN A 71 -18.54 19.92 -11.52
C ASN A 71 -19.41 18.86 -12.22
N GLY A 72 -19.47 17.66 -11.66
CA GLY A 72 -20.31 16.57 -12.18
C GLY A 72 -19.76 15.90 -13.44
N LYS A 73 -18.53 16.26 -13.85
CA LYS A 73 -17.82 15.62 -14.95
C LYS A 73 -17.14 14.34 -14.50
N PHE A 74 -16.60 13.63 -15.48
CA PHE A 74 -15.88 12.39 -15.28
C PHE A 74 -14.48 12.50 -15.89
N CYS A 75 -13.58 11.67 -15.39
CA CYS A 75 -12.25 11.52 -15.95
C CYS A 75 -12.01 10.05 -16.31
N VAL A 76 -11.58 9.81 -17.55
CA VAL A 76 -11.21 8.50 -18.07
C VAL A 76 -9.70 8.44 -18.15
N TYR A 77 -9.11 7.55 -17.37
CA TYR A 77 -7.68 7.30 -17.37
C TYR A 77 -7.38 6.03 -18.16
N TYR A 78 -6.49 6.12 -19.13
CA TYR A 78 -5.93 4.96 -19.81
C TYR A 78 -4.49 4.73 -19.35
N LEU A 79 -4.17 3.53 -18.88
CA LEU A 79 -2.83 3.12 -18.48
C LEU A 79 -2.41 1.94 -19.35
N ASP A 80 -1.39 2.15 -20.19
CA ASP A 80 -0.85 1.06 -21.00
C ASP A 80 0.04 0.11 -20.17
N ASN A 81 0.35 -1.04 -20.75
CA ASN A 81 1.25 -2.04 -20.16
C ASN A 81 2.72 -1.56 -19.99
N HIS A 82 3.10 -0.45 -20.63
CA HIS A 82 4.38 0.24 -20.45
C HIS A 82 4.32 1.32 -19.36
N ASN A 83 3.20 1.40 -18.62
CA ASN A 83 2.97 2.32 -17.52
C ASN A 83 2.88 3.80 -17.94
N HIS A 84 2.54 4.09 -19.20
CA HIS A 84 2.18 5.44 -19.65
C HIS A 84 0.73 5.74 -19.30
N LEU A 85 0.51 6.86 -18.59
CA LEU A 85 -0.81 7.34 -18.21
C LEU A 85 -1.31 8.38 -19.21
N TYR A 86 -2.56 8.23 -19.60
CA TYR A 86 -3.31 9.08 -20.50
C TYR A 86 -4.61 9.49 -19.82
N GLU A 87 -5.05 10.72 -20.03
CA GLU A 87 -6.22 11.28 -19.34
C GLU A 87 -7.19 11.93 -20.33
N TYR A 88 -8.48 11.63 -20.20
CA TYR A 88 -9.56 12.24 -20.99
C TYR A 88 -10.67 12.75 -20.08
N HIS A 89 -11.07 14.01 -20.26
CA HIS A 89 -12.13 14.63 -19.46
C HIS A 89 -13.47 14.50 -20.16
N ALA A 90 -14.31 13.60 -19.65
CA ALA A 90 -15.66 13.39 -20.19
C ALA A 90 -16.66 14.33 -19.48
N PRO A 91 -17.41 15.17 -20.20
CA PRO A 91 -18.40 16.09 -19.63
C PRO A 91 -19.64 15.38 -19.09
N SER A 92 -19.89 14.13 -19.48
CA SER A 92 -21.05 13.33 -19.05
C SER A 92 -20.68 11.85 -18.91
N ILE A 93 -21.54 11.10 -18.22
CA ILE A 93 -21.38 9.64 -18.08
C ILE A 93 -21.54 8.92 -19.42
N ASP A 94 -22.42 9.39 -20.30
CA ASP A 94 -22.64 8.78 -21.62
C ASP A 94 -21.40 8.95 -22.51
N GLU A 95 -20.74 10.11 -22.44
CA GLU A 95 -19.48 10.31 -23.17
C GLU A 95 -18.34 9.45 -22.62
N ALA A 96 -18.29 9.26 -21.30
CA ALA A 96 -17.36 8.30 -20.72
C ALA A 96 -17.66 6.86 -21.19
N CYS A 97 -18.93 6.47 -21.27
CA CYS A 97 -19.35 5.17 -21.79
C CYS A 97 -18.91 4.94 -23.25
N ASN A 98 -18.92 5.98 -24.09
CA ASN A 98 -18.40 5.88 -25.46
C ASN A 98 -16.89 5.53 -25.48
N GLN A 99 -16.11 6.03 -24.53
CA GLN A 99 -14.70 5.66 -24.40
C GLN A 99 -14.53 4.20 -23.95
N ILE A 100 -15.41 3.72 -23.06
CA ILE A 100 -15.44 2.31 -22.67
C ILE A 100 -15.75 1.41 -23.88
N GLU A 101 -16.76 1.76 -24.67
CA GLU A 101 -17.10 1.03 -25.90
C GLU A 101 -15.92 1.02 -26.88
N ALA A 102 -15.28 2.16 -27.11
CA ALA A 102 -14.08 2.23 -27.95
C ALA A 102 -12.94 1.35 -27.44
N PHE A 103 -12.78 1.21 -26.12
CA PHE A 103 -11.80 0.32 -25.51
C PHE A 103 -12.13 -1.17 -25.71
N PHE A 104 -13.39 -1.57 -25.52
CA PHE A 104 -13.85 -2.93 -25.83
C PHE A 104 -13.68 -3.28 -27.32
N ASN A 105 -13.90 -2.32 -28.21
CA ASN A 105 -13.77 -2.50 -29.65
C ASN A 105 -12.33 -2.34 -30.17
N GLN A 106 -11.36 -2.05 -29.30
CA GLN A 106 -9.96 -1.77 -29.67
C GLN A 106 -9.81 -0.59 -30.66
N THR A 107 -10.72 0.38 -30.58
CA THR A 107 -10.75 1.60 -31.42
C THR A 107 -10.54 2.87 -30.61
N LEU A 108 -9.93 2.76 -29.42
CA LEU A 108 -9.68 3.91 -28.54
C LEU A 108 -8.67 4.88 -29.20
N ASP A 109 -9.09 6.12 -29.45
CA ASP A 109 -8.22 7.15 -30.02
C ASP A 109 -7.44 7.88 -28.92
N LEU A 110 -6.18 7.50 -28.72
CA LEU A 110 -5.32 8.12 -27.71
C LEU A 110 -4.90 9.55 -28.05
N LYS A 111 -5.18 10.07 -29.25
CA LYS A 111 -4.84 11.46 -29.61
C LYS A 111 -5.69 12.49 -28.88
N SER A 112 -6.90 12.12 -28.46
CA SER A 112 -7.77 12.98 -27.66
C SER A 112 -7.41 12.98 -26.17
N TYR A 113 -6.51 12.10 -25.75
CA TYR A 113 -6.06 11.99 -24.36
C TYR A 113 -4.82 12.85 -24.12
N GLU A 114 -4.79 13.53 -22.98
CA GLU A 114 -3.59 14.18 -22.47
C GLU A 114 -2.63 13.13 -21.91
N LYS A 115 -1.42 13.05 -22.48
CA LYS A 115 -0.39 12.12 -22.00
C LYS A 115 0.36 12.73 -20.82
N HIS A 116 0.40 12.01 -19.71
CA HIS A 116 1.21 12.36 -18.55
C HIS A 116 2.69 12.02 -18.80
N PHE A 117 3.57 12.99 -18.59
CA PHE A 117 5.02 12.81 -18.75
C PHE A 117 5.65 12.04 -17.58
N PHE A 118 5.11 12.20 -16.37
CA PHE A 118 5.62 11.54 -15.17
C PHE A 118 4.86 10.25 -14.90
N ASN A 119 5.52 9.14 -15.17
CA ASN A 119 4.91 7.81 -15.12
C ASN A 119 5.30 7.00 -13.85
N ILE A 120 5.62 7.67 -12.75
CA ILE A 120 6.08 6.98 -11.53
C ILE A 120 4.89 6.66 -10.62
N GLY A 121 4.70 5.37 -10.33
CA GLY A 121 3.74 4.95 -9.31
C GLY A 121 2.27 4.93 -9.74
N ASN A 122 1.99 4.90 -11.05
CA ASN A 122 0.61 4.83 -11.59
C ASN A 122 -0.03 3.45 -11.36
N GLN A 123 0.69 2.37 -11.64
CA GLN A 123 0.21 0.97 -11.55
C GLN A 123 -0.68 0.64 -10.34
N PRO A 124 -0.32 0.98 -9.08
CA PRO A 124 -1.13 0.54 -7.95
C PRO A 124 -2.45 1.32 -7.80
N HIS A 125 -2.73 2.34 -8.63
CA HIS A 125 -4.06 2.93 -8.75
C HIS A 125 -5.02 2.10 -9.63
N PHE A 126 -4.51 1.13 -10.39
CA PHE A 126 -5.28 0.34 -11.35
C PHE A 126 -5.24 -1.16 -11.02
N LYS A 127 -4.13 -1.62 -10.44
CA LYS A 127 -3.90 -3.03 -10.08
C LYS A 127 -4.38 -3.34 -8.68
N THR A 128 -5.05 -4.48 -8.53
CA THR A 128 -5.50 -4.98 -7.23
C THR A 128 -4.30 -5.39 -6.40
N ALA A 129 -4.19 -4.82 -5.20
CA ALA A 129 -3.16 -5.15 -4.23
C ALA A 129 -3.65 -6.27 -3.30
N ASN A 130 -2.73 -7.14 -2.88
CA ASN A 130 -3.07 -8.25 -1.97
C ASN A 130 -3.16 -7.80 -0.49
N PHE A 131 -2.64 -6.61 -0.16
CA PHE A 131 -2.54 -6.07 1.21
C PHE A 131 -1.92 -7.04 2.22
N ILE A 132 -0.98 -7.86 1.75
CA ILE A 132 -0.26 -8.83 2.59
C ILE A 132 0.97 -8.17 3.18
N TYR A 133 1.03 -8.11 4.50
CA TYR A 133 2.13 -7.59 5.28
C TYR A 133 2.89 -8.74 5.93
N ARG A 134 4.19 -8.82 5.61
CA ARG A 134 5.14 -9.80 6.14
C ARG A 134 6.45 -9.10 6.46
N VAL A 135 7.17 -9.61 7.45
CA VAL A 135 8.55 -9.18 7.69
C VAL A 135 9.36 -9.47 6.43
N ASN A 136 10.08 -8.45 5.93
CA ASN A 136 11.00 -8.60 4.81
C ASN A 136 12.45 -8.60 5.34
N PRO A 137 13.09 -9.78 5.46
CA PRO A 137 14.46 -9.89 5.97
C PRO A 137 15.47 -9.07 5.18
N LEU A 138 15.26 -8.93 3.85
CA LEU A 138 16.16 -8.16 2.99
C LEU A 138 16.12 -6.67 3.32
N LYS A 139 14.95 -6.13 3.67
CA LYS A 139 14.83 -4.73 4.09
C LYS A 139 15.55 -4.48 5.42
N ILE A 140 15.46 -5.43 6.37
CA ILE A 140 16.17 -5.36 7.64
C ILE A 140 17.68 -5.43 7.41
N PHE A 141 18.13 -6.38 6.59
CA PHE A 141 19.54 -6.53 6.24
C PHE A 141 20.10 -5.29 5.54
N ALA A 142 19.37 -4.71 4.59
CA ALA A 142 19.77 -3.49 3.89
C ALA A 142 19.91 -2.31 4.86
N MET A 143 18.95 -2.14 5.79
CA MET A 143 19.02 -1.10 6.82
C MET A 143 20.23 -1.29 7.73
N ALA A 144 20.46 -2.51 8.23
CA ALA A 144 21.61 -2.82 9.07
C ALA A 144 22.93 -2.60 8.32
N SER A 145 23.00 -2.98 7.05
CA SER A 145 24.18 -2.79 6.20
C SER A 145 24.49 -1.30 5.99
N GLY A 146 23.47 -0.47 5.73
CA GLY A 146 23.65 0.97 5.57
C GLY A 146 24.22 1.65 6.82
N VAL A 147 23.69 1.31 8.00
CA VAL A 147 24.23 1.78 9.29
C VAL A 147 25.67 1.31 9.49
N SER A 148 25.96 0.06 9.12
CA SER A 148 27.29 -0.54 9.28
C SER A 148 28.35 0.13 8.41
N VAL A 149 28.01 0.48 7.16
CA VAL A 149 28.92 1.23 6.27
C VAL A 149 29.30 2.57 6.89
N TYR A 150 28.33 3.29 7.48
CA TYR A 150 28.62 4.55 8.17
C TYR A 150 29.56 4.36 9.37
N ILE A 151 29.30 3.37 10.23
CA ILE A 151 30.13 3.12 11.42
C ILE A 151 31.54 2.66 11.02
N LEU A 152 31.67 1.79 10.02
CA LEU A 152 32.97 1.34 9.52
C LEU A 152 33.77 2.48 8.89
N SER A 153 33.09 3.38 8.18
CA SER A 153 33.72 4.58 7.60
C SER A 153 34.24 5.51 8.71
N PHE A 154 33.47 5.68 9.79
CA PHE A 154 33.90 6.41 10.96
C PHE A 154 35.12 5.76 11.63
N ILE A 155 35.08 4.44 11.88
CA ILE A 155 36.21 3.69 12.45
C ILE A 155 37.47 3.86 11.60
N ALA A 156 37.35 3.73 10.27
CA ALA A 156 38.46 3.90 9.35
C ALA A 156 39.03 5.32 9.40
N PHE A 157 38.17 6.34 9.37
CA PHE A 157 38.59 7.74 9.46
C PHE A 157 39.30 8.06 10.78
N THR A 158 38.75 7.60 11.92
CA THR A 158 39.40 7.75 13.23
C THR A 158 40.73 7.02 13.29
N SER A 159 40.81 5.82 12.69
CA SER A 159 42.05 5.03 12.67
C SER A 159 43.18 5.75 11.94
N VAL A 160 42.87 6.42 10.83
CA VAL A 160 43.85 7.20 10.05
C VAL A 160 44.17 8.55 10.69
N GLY A 161 43.17 9.22 11.28
CA GLY A 161 43.32 10.58 11.81
C GLY A 161 43.99 10.67 13.19
N VAL A 162 43.85 9.64 14.02
CA VAL A 162 44.33 9.66 15.42
C VAL A 162 45.63 8.89 15.61
N PHE A 163 45.81 7.78 14.89
CA PHE A 163 46.96 6.89 15.10
C PHE A 163 48.06 7.13 14.08
N LYS A 164 49.32 6.92 14.51
CA LYS A 164 50.47 7.03 13.61
C LYS A 164 50.58 5.79 12.72
N PRO A 165 51.11 5.91 11.49
CA PRO A 165 51.40 4.76 10.63
C PRO A 165 52.28 3.73 11.37
N GLY A 166 51.86 2.47 11.38
CA GLY A 166 52.57 1.36 12.05
C GLY A 166 52.18 1.12 13.51
N ASP A 167 51.31 1.95 14.09
CA ASP A 167 50.79 1.72 15.44
C ASP A 167 49.83 0.53 15.46
N LYS A 168 50.20 -0.53 16.21
CA LYS A 168 49.36 -1.72 16.41
C LYS A 168 48.03 -1.40 17.09
N SER A 169 47.96 -0.28 17.81
CA SER A 169 46.74 0.19 18.48
C SER A 169 45.63 0.50 17.47
N ALA A 170 45.97 1.02 16.27
CA ALA A 170 45.00 1.28 15.21
C ALA A 170 44.35 -0.02 14.69
N LEU A 171 45.16 -1.08 14.53
CA LEU A 171 44.69 -2.40 14.11
C LEU A 171 43.76 -3.00 15.15
N ASN A 172 44.17 -2.98 16.43
CA ASN A 172 43.34 -3.48 17.54
C ASN A 172 42.01 -2.72 17.64
N PHE A 173 42.05 -1.38 17.53
CA PHE A 173 40.86 -0.53 17.53
C PHE A 173 39.91 -0.90 16.38
N SER A 174 40.45 -1.08 15.16
CA SER A 174 39.66 -1.46 13.99
C SER A 174 39.01 -2.84 14.16
N ILE A 175 39.74 -3.83 14.67
CA ILE A 175 39.21 -5.18 14.92
C ILE A 175 38.07 -5.13 15.95
N VAL A 176 38.27 -4.45 17.08
CA VAL A 176 37.23 -4.29 18.11
C VAL A 176 36.01 -3.57 17.52
N GLY A 177 36.23 -2.51 16.75
CA GLY A 177 35.16 -1.78 16.07
C GLY A 177 34.34 -2.67 15.12
N VAL A 178 35.00 -3.47 14.29
CA VAL A 178 34.34 -4.44 13.39
C VAL A 178 33.53 -5.47 14.17
N ILE A 179 34.07 -5.99 15.28
CA ILE A 179 33.34 -6.95 16.15
C ILE A 179 32.09 -6.29 16.73
N LEU A 180 32.20 -5.06 17.26
CA LEU A 180 31.05 -4.33 17.81
C LEU A 180 29.98 -4.04 16.76
N VAL A 181 30.39 -3.68 15.54
CA VAL A 181 29.46 -3.52 14.40
C VAL A 181 28.77 -4.85 14.09
N GLY A 182 29.51 -5.95 14.03
CA GLY A 182 28.95 -7.29 13.82
C GLY A 182 27.92 -7.66 14.88
N MET A 183 28.21 -7.41 16.16
CA MET A 183 27.28 -7.62 17.27
C MET A 183 26.03 -6.74 17.16
N LEU A 184 26.18 -5.47 16.77
CA LEU A 184 25.06 -4.56 16.56
C LEU A 184 24.15 -5.02 15.43
N ILE A 185 24.71 -5.45 14.29
CA ILE A 185 23.95 -6.02 13.17
C ILE A 185 23.19 -7.26 13.65
N GLY A 186 23.88 -8.18 14.33
CA GLY A 186 23.28 -9.40 14.87
C GLY A 186 22.12 -9.09 15.82
N TYR A 187 22.30 -8.11 16.72
CA TYR A 187 21.26 -7.66 17.64
C TYR A 187 20.04 -7.07 16.92
N ILE A 188 20.26 -6.15 15.96
CA ILE A 188 19.19 -5.54 15.16
C ILE A 188 18.43 -6.63 14.40
N PHE A 189 19.16 -7.56 13.78
CA PHE A 189 18.57 -8.64 13.00
C PHE A 189 17.73 -9.58 13.87
N LEU A 190 18.26 -10.06 14.99
CA LEU A 190 17.53 -10.92 15.93
C LEU A 190 16.24 -10.24 16.44
N ARG A 191 16.32 -8.97 16.82
CA ARG A 191 15.17 -8.22 17.33
C ARG A 191 14.12 -7.96 16.27
N GLN A 192 14.51 -7.62 15.05
CA GLN A 192 13.57 -7.36 13.94
C GLN A 192 12.99 -8.66 13.35
N MET A 193 13.65 -9.80 13.58
CA MET A 193 13.13 -11.12 13.21
C MET A 193 12.12 -11.68 14.21
N GLU A 194 11.95 -11.04 15.38
CA GLU A 194 10.82 -11.35 16.25
C GLU A 194 9.51 -11.12 15.50
N GLY A 195 8.74 -12.18 15.30
CA GLY A 195 7.50 -12.13 14.53
C GLY A 195 7.66 -12.33 13.02
N ARG A 196 8.83 -12.81 12.53
CA ARG A 196 9.02 -13.15 11.10
C ARG A 196 7.98 -14.13 10.52
N HIS A 197 7.38 -14.93 11.38
CA HIS A 197 6.35 -15.90 11.01
C HIS A 197 4.95 -15.28 10.99
N GLN A 198 4.77 -14.11 11.60
CA GLN A 198 3.48 -13.45 11.64
C GLN A 198 3.01 -13.11 10.22
N TYR A 199 1.69 -13.13 10.08
CA TYR A 199 0.98 -12.84 8.85
C TYR A 199 -0.11 -11.83 9.16
N LEU A 200 -0.23 -10.80 8.31
CA LEU A 200 -1.32 -9.85 8.37
C LEU A 200 -1.79 -9.56 6.95
N GLN A 201 -3.08 -9.74 6.69
CA GLN A 201 -3.72 -9.27 5.47
C GLN A 201 -4.88 -8.37 5.84
N ILE A 202 -4.72 -7.07 5.59
CA ILE A 202 -5.70 -6.05 6.00
C ILE A 202 -5.74 -4.91 4.99
N SER A 203 -6.93 -4.62 4.48
CA SER A 203 -7.20 -3.43 3.68
C SER A 203 -8.12 -2.48 4.43
N ARG A 204 -8.26 -1.22 4.00
CA ARG A 204 -9.09 -0.22 4.68
C ARG A 204 -10.59 -0.50 4.53
N GLY A 205 -11.04 -0.81 3.33
CA GLY A 205 -12.46 -0.96 2.96
C GLY A 205 -13.12 -2.24 3.44
N LYS A 206 -12.38 -3.35 3.56
CA LYS A 206 -12.92 -4.63 4.05
C LYS A 206 -13.22 -4.60 5.55
N THR A 207 -14.35 -5.20 5.95
CA THR A 207 -14.74 -5.35 7.36
C THR A 207 -13.92 -6.41 8.07
N SER A 208 -13.54 -7.48 7.37
CA SER A 208 -12.71 -8.55 7.91
C SER A 208 -11.24 -8.43 7.49
N PHE A 209 -10.35 -9.03 8.29
CA PHE A 209 -8.92 -9.12 8.00
C PHE A 209 -8.35 -10.44 8.55
N LEU A 210 -7.20 -10.85 8.03
CA LEU A 210 -6.53 -12.08 8.47
C LEU A 210 -5.31 -11.73 9.32
N TYR A 211 -5.14 -12.43 10.43
CA TYR A 211 -3.92 -12.36 11.23
C TYR A 211 -3.53 -13.75 11.74
N GLY A 212 -2.23 -14.04 11.74
CA GLY A 212 -1.68 -15.25 12.32
C GLY A 212 -0.34 -15.00 12.98
N LYS A 213 -0.05 -15.70 14.08
CA LYS A 213 1.28 -15.69 14.71
C LYS A 213 2.32 -16.43 13.86
N ASP A 214 1.83 -17.36 13.06
CA ASP A 214 2.56 -18.15 12.07
C ASP A 214 1.64 -18.47 10.88
N LYS A 215 2.14 -19.27 9.92
CA LYS A 215 1.42 -19.65 8.71
C LYS A 215 0.31 -20.67 8.94
N GLU A 216 0.35 -21.40 10.05
CA GLU A 216 -0.58 -22.50 10.35
C GLU A 216 -1.77 -21.99 11.18
N HIS A 217 -1.57 -20.94 11.97
CA HIS A 217 -2.56 -20.34 12.84
C HIS A 217 -3.07 -18.99 12.31
N ILE A 218 -3.49 -18.95 11.05
CA ILE A 218 -4.13 -17.76 10.46
C ILE A 218 -5.62 -17.78 10.79
N GLN A 219 -6.10 -16.71 11.44
CA GLN A 219 -7.50 -16.52 11.80
C GLN A 219 -8.07 -15.29 11.11
N THR A 220 -9.37 -15.36 10.80
CA THR A 220 -10.15 -14.21 10.33
C THR A 220 -10.72 -13.45 11.52
N TYR A 221 -10.57 -12.14 11.50
CA TYR A 221 -11.10 -11.21 12.48
C TYR A 221 -12.01 -10.20 11.81
N ASP A 222 -13.09 -9.81 12.49
CA ASP A 222 -13.92 -8.68 12.07
C ASP A 222 -13.45 -7.40 12.77
N LYS A 223 -13.36 -6.29 12.02
CA LYS A 223 -13.05 -4.98 12.59
C LYS A 223 -14.16 -4.48 13.52
N LEU A 224 -15.39 -4.91 13.32
CA LEU A 224 -16.53 -4.58 14.18
C LEU A 224 -16.43 -5.25 15.55
N ASP A 225 -15.63 -6.31 15.69
CA ASP A 225 -15.39 -6.98 16.97
C ASP A 225 -14.29 -6.31 17.80
N ILE A 226 -13.61 -5.29 17.25
CA ILE A 226 -12.58 -4.56 17.96
C ILE A 226 -13.23 -3.63 19.00
N GLU A 227 -12.76 -3.70 20.23
CA GLU A 227 -13.17 -2.81 21.31
C GLU A 227 -12.25 -1.59 21.39
N VAL A 228 -10.94 -1.82 21.45
CA VAL A 228 -9.94 -0.76 21.62
C VAL A 228 -8.63 -1.11 20.93
N ILE A 229 -7.98 -0.10 20.36
CA ILE A 229 -6.60 -0.21 19.86
C ILE A 229 -5.71 0.61 20.78
N ASN A 230 -4.87 -0.09 21.55
CA ASN A 230 -3.83 0.53 22.36
C ASN A 230 -2.56 0.69 21.54
N TYR A 231 -1.86 1.81 21.68
CA TYR A 231 -0.57 2.03 21.03
C TYR A 231 0.29 2.98 21.84
N LYS A 232 1.60 3.01 21.55
CA LYS A 232 2.54 3.98 22.13
C LYS A 232 2.99 4.96 21.07
N VAL A 233 3.03 6.25 21.42
CA VAL A 233 3.60 7.30 20.55
C VAL A 233 5.06 7.49 20.92
N GLY A 234 5.94 7.14 19.99
CA GLY A 234 7.38 7.37 20.10
C GLY A 234 7.78 8.77 19.64
N ASN A 235 9.09 9.01 19.63
CA ASN A 235 9.66 10.27 19.15
C ASN A 235 9.24 10.54 17.69
N LYS A 236 8.94 11.81 17.39
CA LYS A 236 8.45 12.27 16.07
C LYS A 236 7.10 11.69 15.63
N GLY A 237 6.26 11.26 16.58
CA GLY A 237 4.92 10.76 16.28
C GLY A 237 4.88 9.33 15.73
N ALA A 238 5.99 8.58 15.80
CA ALA A 238 6.02 7.20 15.35
C ALA A 238 5.17 6.30 16.26
N ILE A 239 4.17 5.63 15.70
CA ILE A 239 3.29 4.74 16.45
C ILE A 239 3.94 3.36 16.58
N THR A 240 4.06 2.88 17.81
CA THR A 240 4.71 1.61 18.15
C THR A 240 3.86 0.79 19.12
N ASN A 241 4.19 -0.50 19.28
CA ASN A 241 3.56 -1.38 20.27
C ASN A 241 2.02 -1.43 20.18
N ILE A 242 1.49 -1.52 18.95
CA ILE A 242 0.05 -1.63 18.71
C ILE A 242 -0.47 -2.96 19.25
N GLU A 243 -1.55 -2.87 20.01
CA GLU A 243 -2.33 -3.98 20.56
C GLU A 243 -3.80 -3.75 20.20
N ILE A 244 -4.37 -4.66 19.41
CA ILE A 244 -5.78 -4.63 19.03
C ILE A 244 -6.51 -5.57 19.97
N ILE A 245 -7.44 -5.04 20.78
CA ILE A 245 -8.23 -5.78 21.76
C ILE A 245 -9.66 -5.91 21.22
N PHE A 246 -10.18 -7.13 21.25
CA PHE A 246 -11.52 -7.48 20.82
C PHE A 246 -12.49 -7.48 22.00
N LYS A 247 -13.79 -7.33 21.71
CA LYS A 247 -14.88 -7.30 22.69
C LYS A 247 -14.98 -8.55 23.58
N ASP A 248 -14.41 -9.66 23.13
CA ASP A 248 -14.34 -10.92 23.90
C ASP A 248 -13.08 -11.05 24.78
N GLY A 249 -12.27 -9.98 24.86
CA GLY A 249 -11.03 -9.94 25.64
C GLY A 249 -9.81 -10.55 24.94
N ARG A 250 -9.97 -11.15 23.74
CA ARG A 250 -8.81 -11.57 22.93
C ARG A 250 -8.04 -10.34 22.47
N PHE A 251 -6.77 -10.51 22.17
CA PHE A 251 -5.96 -9.45 21.57
C PHE A 251 -4.92 -9.98 20.59
N ILE A 252 -4.51 -9.13 19.65
CA ILE A 252 -3.42 -9.39 18.70
C ILE A 252 -2.39 -8.27 18.72
N LYS A 253 -1.13 -8.62 18.41
CA LYS A 253 0.02 -7.71 18.37
C LYS A 253 0.79 -7.89 17.07
N PRO A 254 0.40 -7.20 15.99
CA PRO A 254 1.14 -7.22 14.73
C PRO A 254 2.47 -6.47 14.91
N ARG A 255 3.56 -7.21 15.09
CA ARG A 255 4.89 -6.66 15.33
C ARG A 255 5.67 -6.61 14.03
N HIS A 256 6.20 -5.44 13.68
CA HIS A 256 7.11 -5.27 12.54
C HIS A 256 6.55 -5.68 11.15
N LEU A 257 5.24 -5.91 11.03
CA LEU A 257 4.58 -6.27 9.77
C LEU A 257 4.27 -5.04 8.91
N ILE A 258 3.78 -4.00 9.56
CA ILE A 258 3.27 -2.78 8.96
C ILE A 258 3.61 -1.61 9.89
N ASP A 259 3.85 -0.44 9.31
CA ASP A 259 4.04 0.79 10.09
C ASP A 259 2.79 1.11 10.91
N GLY A 260 2.98 1.68 12.11
CA GLY A 260 1.89 1.89 13.04
C GLY A 260 0.84 2.89 12.55
N ASN A 261 1.27 3.98 11.90
CA ASN A 261 0.34 4.95 11.31
C ASN A 261 -0.44 4.32 10.15
N THR A 262 0.27 3.56 9.32
CA THR A 262 -0.34 2.83 8.20
C THR A 262 -1.37 1.82 8.69
N LEU A 263 -1.11 1.13 9.81
CA LEU A 263 -2.05 0.18 10.41
C LEU A 263 -3.27 0.90 10.99
N LEU A 264 -3.11 2.00 11.73
CA LEU A 264 -4.26 2.75 12.24
C LEU A 264 -5.15 3.27 11.11
N ALA A 265 -4.57 3.71 10.00
CA ALA A 265 -5.32 4.15 8.82
C ALA A 265 -6.17 3.04 8.16
N LYS A 266 -5.92 1.75 8.49
CA LYS A 266 -6.76 0.63 8.04
C LYS A 266 -8.10 0.53 8.76
N PHE A 267 -8.29 1.29 9.83
CA PHE A 267 -9.51 1.31 10.64
C PHE A 267 -10.24 2.64 10.42
N PRO A 268 -11.29 2.67 9.57
CA PRO A 268 -12.07 3.88 9.31
C PRO A 268 -12.71 4.44 10.58
N GLU A 269 -12.75 5.76 10.72
CA GLU A 269 -13.35 6.45 11.87
C GLU A 269 -14.83 6.09 12.09
N LYS A 270 -15.57 5.80 11.01
CA LYS A 270 -16.97 5.35 11.04
C LYS A 270 -17.19 4.05 11.82
N LEU A 271 -16.14 3.30 12.13
CA LEU A 271 -16.26 2.10 12.97
C LEU A 271 -16.34 2.42 14.47
N HIS A 272 -16.13 3.68 14.87
CA HIS A 272 -16.18 4.15 16.27
C HIS A 272 -15.28 3.33 17.23
N ILE A 273 -14.17 2.80 16.72
CA ILE A 273 -13.19 2.05 17.52
C ILE A 273 -12.46 3.02 18.45
N ARG A 274 -12.36 2.67 19.74
CA ARG A 274 -11.63 3.50 20.71
C ARG A 274 -10.12 3.40 20.45
N LEU A 275 -9.47 4.55 20.32
CA LEU A 275 -8.01 4.65 20.18
C LEU A 275 -7.42 5.16 21.50
N ASN A 276 -6.45 4.43 22.05
CA ASN A 276 -5.83 4.77 23.33
C ASN A 276 -4.30 4.84 23.22
N ALA A 277 -3.76 6.06 23.29
CA ALA A 277 -2.32 6.29 23.34
C ALA A 277 -1.81 6.11 24.78
N ARG A 278 -0.82 5.23 24.95
CA ARG A 278 -0.13 4.94 26.21
C ARG A 278 1.30 5.46 26.22
#